data_AF-A0A4Y2GM75-F1
#
_entry.id   AF-A0A4Y2GM75-F1
#
_cell.length_a   1.000
_cell.length_b   1.000
_cell.length_c   1.000
_cell.angle_alpha   90.00
_cell.angle_beta   90.00
_cell.angle_gamma   90.00
#
_symmetry.space_group_name_H-M   'P 1'
#
loop_
_entity.id
_entity.type
_entity.pdbx_description
1 polymer ?
#
loop_
_entity_poly.entity_id
_entity_poly.type
_entity_poly.pdbx_seq_one_letter_code
_entity_poly.pdbx_strand_id
1 'polypeptide(L)'
;MDIIASVPQSQSKFVPLIVEKLKTRSYFWNEFGEMVKNGSPIKDSRIADFLSYLMRNSKIQAEPKHFSHFLKALKEINIPYSWIANQKVLDRLKHFQAIASYERAMRTMIPMKKSSMWRTCIEEANQ
;
A
#
# COMPACT_ATOMS: atom_id res chain seq x y z
N MET A 1 -16.00 -17.18 4.04
CA MET A 1 -15.84 -16.29 2.87
C MET A 1 -14.65 -16.80 2.08
N ASP A 2 -14.82 -17.11 0.79
CA ASP A 2 -13.72 -17.60 -0.03
C ASP A 2 -12.99 -16.44 -0.71
N ILE A 3 -11.86 -16.02 -0.11
CA ILE A 3 -11.01 -14.93 -0.61
C ILE A 3 -10.45 -15.29 -1.99
N ILE A 4 -10.18 -16.57 -2.23
CA ILE A 4 -9.58 -17.05 -3.48
C ILE A 4 -10.56 -16.93 -4.63
N ALA A 5 -11.86 -17.14 -4.39
CA ALA A 5 -12.90 -16.99 -5.41
C ALA A 5 -13.07 -15.53 -5.91
N SER A 6 -12.63 -14.54 -5.13
CA SER A 6 -12.78 -13.12 -5.48
C SER A 6 -11.65 -12.57 -6.37
N VAL A 7 -10.52 -13.29 -6.46
CA VAL A 7 -9.34 -12.87 -7.23
C VAL A 7 -9.24 -13.61 -8.57
N PRO A 8 -8.59 -13.01 -9.59
CA PRO A 8 -8.32 -13.73 -10.85
C PRO A 8 -7.48 -14.99 -10.62
N GLN A 9 -7.82 -16.08 -11.28
CA GLN A 9 -7.17 -17.39 -11.09
C GLN A 9 -5.65 -17.32 -11.28
N SER A 10 -5.16 -16.53 -12.23
CA SER A 10 -3.72 -16.36 -12.50
C SER A 10 -2.94 -15.70 -11.35
N GLN A 11 -3.63 -14.95 -10.50
CA GLN A 11 -3.07 -14.21 -9.36
C GLN A 11 -3.36 -14.89 -8.01
N SER A 12 -4.28 -15.86 -7.97
CA SER A 12 -4.69 -16.59 -6.76
C SER A 12 -3.52 -17.18 -5.96
N LYS A 13 -2.48 -17.66 -6.65
CA LYS A 13 -1.26 -18.21 -6.04
C LYS A 13 -0.52 -17.23 -5.10
N PHE A 14 -0.69 -15.92 -5.29
CA PHE A 14 -0.04 -14.90 -4.47
C PHE A 14 -0.86 -14.53 -3.23
N VAL A 15 -2.16 -14.81 -3.21
CA VAL A 15 -3.04 -14.53 -2.06
C VAL A 15 -2.49 -15.10 -0.74
N PRO A 16 -2.20 -16.41 -0.64
CA PRO A 16 -1.71 -16.97 0.63
C PRO A 16 -0.39 -16.34 1.06
N LEU A 17 0.51 -16.05 0.12
CA LEU A 17 1.81 -15.42 0.39
C LEU A 17 1.68 -14.00 0.94
N ILE A 18 0.74 -13.21 0.41
CA ILE A 18 0.46 -11.86 0.89
C ILE A 18 -0.18 -11.92 2.28
N VAL A 19 -1.17 -12.79 2.47
CA VAL A 19 -1.85 -12.97 3.75
C VAL A 19 -0.88 -13.42 4.84
N GLU A 20 0.02 -14.35 4.53
CA GLU A 20 1.06 -14.80 5.46
C GLU A 20 1.98 -13.65 5.87
N LYS A 21 2.51 -12.87 4.91
CA LYS A 21 3.33 -11.69 5.20
C LYS A 21 2.61 -10.62 6.03
N LEU A 22 1.31 -10.45 5.84
CA LEU A 22 0.52 -9.53 6.66
C LEU A 22 0.40 -10.04 8.10
N LYS A 23 0.17 -11.35 8.28
CA LYS A 23 0.15 -11.97 9.62
C LYS A 23 1.48 -11.83 10.36
N THR A 24 2.62 -11.93 9.67
CA THR A 24 3.93 -11.73 10.33
C THR A 24 4.16 -10.30 10.82
N ARG A 25 3.39 -9.33 10.32
CA ARG A 25 3.35 -7.94 10.81
C ARG A 25 2.18 -7.66 11.76
N SER A 26 1.53 -8.71 12.27
CA SER A 26 0.40 -8.60 13.19
C SER A 26 -0.81 -7.86 12.60
N TYR A 27 -1.02 -7.98 11.29
CA TYR A 27 -2.29 -7.61 10.68
C TYR A 27 -3.29 -8.76 10.79
N PHE A 28 -4.47 -8.45 11.29
CA PHE A 28 -5.52 -9.43 11.56
C PHE A 28 -6.84 -9.02 10.92
N TRP A 29 -7.71 -10.01 10.74
CA TRP A 29 -9.07 -9.84 10.26
C TRP A 29 -10.04 -10.61 11.15
N ASN A 30 -11.26 -10.10 11.26
CA ASN A 30 -12.34 -10.81 11.96
C ASN A 30 -12.90 -11.97 11.11
N GLU A 31 -13.89 -12.67 11.65
CA GLU A 31 -14.59 -13.78 10.96
C GLU A 31 -15.26 -13.37 9.65
N PHE A 32 -15.59 -12.09 9.49
CA PHE A 32 -16.19 -11.52 8.28
C PHE A 32 -15.16 -11.06 7.22
N GLY A 33 -13.88 -11.19 7.55
CA GLY A 33 -12.76 -10.76 6.71
C GLY A 33 -12.47 -9.26 6.77
N GLU A 34 -13.02 -8.53 7.74
CA GLU A 34 -12.77 -7.11 7.95
C GLU A 34 -11.47 -6.90 8.73
N MET A 35 -10.71 -5.88 8.34
CA MET A 35 -9.43 -5.56 8.97
C MET A 35 -9.62 -5.06 10.41
N VAL A 36 -8.87 -5.64 11.34
CA VAL A 36 -8.89 -5.23 12.75
C VAL A 36 -7.77 -4.25 13.03
N LYS A 37 -8.11 -3.11 13.62
CA LYS A 37 -7.15 -2.09 14.04
C LYS A 37 -7.40 -1.72 15.49
N ASN A 38 -6.35 -1.79 16.30
CA ASN A 38 -6.42 -1.48 17.74
C ASN A 38 -7.53 -2.27 18.48
N GLY A 39 -7.76 -3.53 18.09
CA GLY A 39 -8.78 -4.39 18.68
C GLY A 39 -10.20 -4.22 18.10
N SER A 40 -10.44 -3.20 17.26
CA SER A 40 -11.76 -2.95 16.66
C SER A 40 -11.77 -3.26 15.16
N PRO A 41 -12.80 -3.94 14.63
CA PRO A 41 -12.96 -4.14 13.20
C PRO A 41 -13.29 -2.80 12.52
N ILE A 42 -12.68 -2.56 11.36
CA ILE A 42 -13.02 -1.43 10.50
C ILE A 42 -14.14 -1.91 9.57
N LYS A 43 -15.35 -1.36 9.72
CA LYS A 43 -16.49 -1.74 8.87
C LYS A 43 -16.18 -1.48 7.38
N ASP A 44 -16.70 -2.34 6.50
CA ASP A 44 -16.51 -2.26 5.04
C ASP A 44 -15.05 -2.42 4.58
N SER A 45 -14.16 -3.00 5.40
CA SER A 45 -12.72 -3.19 5.09
C SER A 45 -12.36 -4.64 4.76
N ARG A 46 -13.12 -5.26 3.86
CA ARG A 46 -12.99 -6.69 3.58
C ARG A 46 -11.71 -7.01 2.82
N ILE A 47 -10.94 -7.96 3.32
CA ILE A 47 -9.67 -8.40 2.71
C ILE A 47 -9.86 -8.93 1.28
N ALA A 48 -10.99 -9.60 1.00
CA ALA A 48 -11.30 -10.11 -0.34
C ALA A 48 -11.42 -8.97 -1.36
N ASP A 49 -12.05 -7.86 -0.98
CA ASP A 49 -12.21 -6.68 -1.85
C ASP A 49 -10.86 -6.00 -2.09
N PHE A 50 -10.01 -5.92 -1.05
CA PHE A 50 -8.67 -5.36 -1.16
C PHE A 50 -7.76 -6.19 -2.06
N LEU A 51 -7.76 -7.51 -1.90
CA LEU A 51 -6.96 -8.41 -2.73
C LEU A 51 -7.49 -8.44 -4.17
N SER A 52 -8.81 -8.44 -4.36
CA SER A 52 -9.42 -8.33 -5.69
C SER A 52 -9.03 -7.02 -6.37
N TYR A 53 -9.02 -5.90 -5.65
CA TYR A 53 -8.56 -4.61 -6.17
C TYR A 53 -7.06 -4.59 -6.47
N LEU A 54 -6.23 -5.23 -5.65
CA LEU A 54 -4.78 -5.33 -5.86
C LEU A 54 -4.44 -6.16 -7.12
N MET A 55 -5.18 -7.25 -7.34
CA MET A 55 -4.91 -8.26 -8.36
C MET A 55 -5.65 -8.05 -9.68
N ARG A 56 -6.49 -7.00 -9.80
CA ARG A 56 -7.17 -6.64 -11.03
C ARG A 56 -6.70 -5.28 -11.53
N ASN A 57 -6.38 -5.21 -12.82
CA ASN A 57 -6.06 -3.95 -13.49
C ASN A 57 -7.21 -3.51 -14.39
N SER A 58 -8.27 -2.97 -13.78
CA SER A 58 -9.45 -2.50 -14.52
C SER A 58 -9.58 -0.98 -14.42
N LYS A 59 -9.90 -0.35 -15.55
CA LYS A 59 -10.10 1.11 -15.63
C LYS A 59 -11.32 1.59 -14.84
N ILE A 60 -12.34 0.74 -14.71
CA ILE A 60 -13.64 1.05 -14.10
C ILE A 60 -13.75 0.62 -12.63
N GLN A 61 -12.72 -0.02 -12.07
CA GLN A 61 -12.80 -0.53 -10.71
C GLN A 61 -12.64 0.61 -9.71
N ALA A 62 -13.66 0.78 -8.87
CA ALA A 62 -13.61 1.71 -7.75
C ALA A 62 -12.64 1.22 -6.66
N GLU A 63 -11.92 2.15 -6.04
CA GLU A 63 -11.10 1.85 -4.88
C GLU A 63 -12.01 1.43 -3.70
N PRO A 64 -11.76 0.28 -3.07
CA PRO A 64 -12.51 -0.13 -1.88
C PRO A 64 -12.40 0.90 -0.75
N LYS A 65 -13.43 1.01 0.08
CA LYS A 65 -13.37 1.85 1.28
C LYS A 65 -12.23 1.40 2.18
N HIS A 66 -11.58 2.35 2.86
CA HIS A 66 -10.48 2.06 3.80
C HIS A 66 -9.25 1.39 3.18
N PHE A 67 -9.14 1.34 1.84
CA PHE A 67 -7.98 0.74 1.16
C PHE A 67 -6.65 1.40 1.54
N SER A 68 -6.65 2.67 1.96
CA SER A 68 -5.45 3.35 2.47
C SER A 68 -4.81 2.64 3.67
N HIS A 69 -5.60 2.01 4.55
CA HIS A 69 -5.07 1.21 5.65
C HIS A 69 -4.36 -0.05 5.14
N PHE A 70 -4.96 -0.72 4.16
CA PHE A 70 -4.36 -1.88 3.52
C PHE A 70 -3.10 -1.52 2.73
N LEU A 71 -3.10 -0.39 2.01
CA LEU A 71 -1.94 0.09 1.27
C LEU A 71 -0.75 0.39 2.20
N LYS A 72 -1.01 0.94 3.38
CA LYS A 72 0.02 1.13 4.40
C LYS A 72 0.60 -0.23 4.86
N ALA A 73 -0.26 -1.22 5.09
CA ALA A 73 0.17 -2.57 5.42
C ALA A 73 1.04 -3.18 4.31
N LEU A 74 0.65 -3.03 3.04
CA LEU A 74 1.43 -3.49 1.87
C LEU A 74 2.81 -2.85 1.80
N LYS A 75 2.92 -1.55 2.11
CA LYS A 75 4.19 -0.83 2.19
C LYS A 75 5.10 -1.42 3.28
N GLU A 76 4.53 -1.76 4.44
CA GLU A 76 5.29 -2.29 5.59
C GLU A 76 5.80 -3.72 5.41
N ILE A 77 5.03 -4.56 4.72
CA ILE A 77 5.43 -5.95 4.41
C ILE A 77 6.36 -6.07 3.19
N ASN A 78 6.52 -4.98 2.42
CA ASN A 78 7.39 -4.89 1.25
C ASN A 78 7.21 -6.07 0.26
N ILE A 79 6.00 -6.20 -0.32
CA ILE A 79 5.72 -7.27 -1.29
C ILE A 79 6.41 -7.02 -2.65
N PRO A 80 6.74 -8.08 -3.40
CA PRO A 80 7.17 -7.95 -4.78
C PRO A 80 6.14 -7.25 -5.66
N TYR A 81 6.58 -6.28 -6.46
CA TYR A 81 5.73 -5.56 -7.40
C TYR A 81 5.12 -6.43 -8.50
N SER A 82 5.75 -7.57 -8.81
CA SER A 82 5.20 -8.56 -9.75
C SER A 82 3.91 -9.22 -9.26
N TRP A 83 3.58 -9.11 -7.97
CA TRP A 83 2.34 -9.63 -7.39
C TRP A 83 1.17 -8.65 -7.51
N ILE A 84 1.43 -7.44 -8.02
CA ILE A 84 0.46 -6.35 -8.11
C ILE A 84 0.09 -6.14 -9.57
N ALA A 85 -1.14 -6.49 -9.94
CA ALA A 85 -1.63 -6.25 -11.28
C ALA A 85 -2.11 -4.80 -11.45
N ASN A 86 -2.73 -4.24 -10.41
CA ASN A 86 -3.30 -2.90 -10.44
C ASN A 86 -2.21 -1.82 -10.55
N GLN A 87 -2.14 -1.16 -11.71
CA GLN A 87 -1.09 -0.18 -11.99
C GLN A 87 -1.18 1.04 -11.08
N LYS A 88 -2.39 1.49 -10.71
CA LYS A 88 -2.57 2.63 -9.78
C LYS A 88 -1.97 2.32 -8.41
N VAL A 89 -2.16 1.10 -7.91
CA VAL A 89 -1.59 0.66 -6.63
C VAL A 89 -0.06 0.54 -6.74
N LEU A 90 0.43 -0.02 -7.84
CA LEU A 90 1.86 -0.15 -8.10
C LEU A 90 2.56 1.21 -8.13
N ASP A 91 2.00 2.19 -8.85
CA ASP A 91 2.58 3.53 -8.96
C ASP A 91 2.61 4.25 -7.61
N ARG A 92 1.56 4.11 -6.80
CA ARG A 92 1.53 4.64 -5.42
C ARG A 92 2.64 4.03 -4.56
N LEU A 93 2.86 2.72 -4.65
CA LEU A 93 3.92 2.05 -3.88
C LEU A 93 5.32 2.46 -4.34
N LYS A 94 5.55 2.59 -5.66
CA LYS A 94 6.81 3.11 -6.20
C LYS A 94 7.07 4.55 -5.75
N HIS A 95 6.05 5.40 -5.78
CA HIS A 95 6.15 6.78 -5.31
C HIS A 95 6.54 6.84 -3.83
N PHE A 96 5.94 6.00 -2.97
CA PHE A 96 6.34 5.91 -1.57
C PHE A 96 7.78 5.42 -1.37
N GLN A 97 8.26 4.50 -2.22
CA GLN A 97 9.65 4.04 -2.17
C GLN A 97 10.61 5.15 -2.58
N ALA A 98 10.28 5.92 -3.61
CA ALA A 98 11.08 7.06 -4.07
C ALA A 98 11.21 8.14 -2.99
N ILE A 99 10.10 8.51 -2.34
CA ILE A 99 10.11 9.45 -1.20
C ILE A 99 11.00 8.93 -0.07
N ALA A 100 10.82 7.67 0.34
CA ALA A 100 11.61 7.08 1.42
C ALA A 100 13.12 7.01 1.08
N SER A 101 13.45 6.80 -0.19
CA SER A 101 14.83 6.84 -0.69
C SER A 101 15.42 8.25 -0.59
N TYR A 102 14.67 9.27 -1.03
CA TYR A 102 15.07 10.67 -0.94
C TYR A 102 15.27 11.12 0.51
N GLU A 103 14.32 10.82 1.40
CA GLU A 103 14.42 11.14 2.83
C GLU A 103 15.66 10.49 3.48
N ARG A 104 15.94 9.22 3.13
CA ARG A 104 17.13 8.52 3.62
C ARG A 104 18.41 9.19 3.13
N ALA A 105 18.48 9.55 1.85
CA ALA A 105 19.62 10.26 1.27
C ALA A 105 19.84 11.63 1.94
N MET A 106 18.77 12.40 2.13
CA MET A 106 18.81 13.69 2.84
C MET A 106 19.27 13.54 4.29
N ARG A 107 18.88 12.46 4.98
CA ARG A 107 19.30 12.18 6.35
C ARG A 107 20.79 11.85 6.46
N THR A 108 21.35 11.16 5.46
CA THR A 108 22.79 10.87 5.39
C THR A 108 23.64 12.08 4.96
N MET A 109 23.01 13.14 4.44
CA MET A 109 23.69 14.34 3.92
C MET A 109 23.72 15.55 4.90
N ILE A 110 23.44 15.37 6.19
CA ILE A 110 23.53 16.45 7.20
C ILE A 110 24.80 16.23 8.06
N PRO A 111 25.76 17.17 8.09
CA PRO A 111 25.48 18.60 8.24
C PRO A 111 26.07 19.49 7.13
N MET A 112 25.23 20.02 6.25
CA MET A 112 25.45 21.34 5.67
C MET A 112 24.13 21.97 5.19
N LYS A 113 23.78 23.11 5.81
CA LYS A 113 22.76 24.09 5.40
C LYS A 113 21.31 23.61 5.22
N LYS A 114 20.63 23.30 6.34
CA LYS A 114 19.16 23.22 6.39
C LYS A 114 18.41 24.54 6.10
N SER A 115 19.09 25.66 5.84
CA SER A 115 18.45 26.99 5.82
C SER A 115 18.22 27.59 4.42
N SER A 116 19.00 27.23 3.38
CA SER A 116 18.92 27.97 2.11
C SER A 116 18.04 27.35 1.03
N MET A 117 17.85 26.02 1.01
CA MET A 117 17.21 25.35 -0.13
C MET A 117 15.66 25.39 -0.10
N TRP A 118 15.06 25.46 1.10
CA TRP A 118 13.60 25.55 1.24
C TRP A 118 13.00 26.87 0.76
N ARG A 119 13.80 27.96 0.69
CA ARG A 119 13.33 29.26 0.16
C ARG A 119 13.32 29.27 -1.37
N THR A 120 14.35 28.70 -2.01
CA THR A 120 14.50 28.74 -3.47
C THR A 120 13.42 27.93 -4.19
N CYS A 121 13.04 26.76 -3.68
CA CYS A 121 12.04 25.91 -4.34
C CYS A 121 10.58 26.39 -4.19
N ILE A 122 10.28 27.29 -3.25
CA ILE A 122 8.93 27.86 -3.07
C ILE A 122 8.77 29.15 -3.88
N GLU A 123 9.84 29.94 -4.07
CA GLU A 123 9.79 31.18 -4.87
C GLU A 123 9.71 30.90 -6.38
N GLU A 124 10.33 29.82 -6.89
CA GLU A 124 10.26 29.44 -8.32
C GLU A 124 8.89 28.89 -8.74
N ALA A 125 8.01 28.53 -7.80
CA ALA A 125 6.67 28.00 -8.11
C ALA A 125 5.58 29.09 -8.16
N ASN A 126 5.93 30.36 -7.93
CA ASN A 126 5.00 31.50 -7.90
C ASN A 126 5.38 32.63 -8.89
N GLN A 127 6.21 32.32 -9.90
CA GLN A 127 6.50 33.20 -11.04
C GLN A 127 5.81 32.74 -12.32
#